data_AF-A0AAD6X0D9-F1
#
_entry.id   AF-A0AAD6X0D9-F1
#
_cell.length_a   1.000
_cell.length_b   1.000
_cell.length_c   1.000
_cell.angle_alpha   90.00
_cell.angle_beta   90.00
_cell.angle_gamma   90.00
#
_symmetry.space_group_name_H-M   'P 1'
#
loop_
_entity.id
_entity.type
_entity.pdbx_description
1 polymer ?
#
loop_
_entity_poly.entity_id
_entity_poly.type
_entity_poly.pdbx_seq_one_letter_code
_entity_poly.pdbx_strand_id
1 'polypeptide(L)'
;RPRAPLGPDQKRERKESREDKQRRIDAAVSTWFSDTMALAEKLAEEFDMKPKYFHDLFFQGGARMVIHQATVNPYNAFKSEKAAECRERGEAKDATQLHEDYFDEYRNLTDKEKDALV
;
A
#
# COMPACT_ATOMS: atom_id res chain seq x y z
N ARG A 1 34.95 -16.72 15.93
CA ARG A 1 36.18 -15.93 15.65
C ARG A 1 35.74 -14.59 15.02
N PRO A 2 36.17 -13.43 15.52
CA PRO A 2 35.88 -12.15 14.86
C PRO A 2 36.59 -12.11 13.50
N ARG A 3 35.91 -11.66 12.44
CA ARG A 3 36.53 -11.46 11.12
C ARG A 3 37.55 -10.33 11.23
N ALA A 4 38.75 -10.56 10.72
CA ALA A 4 39.78 -9.53 10.65
C ALA A 4 39.26 -8.30 9.89
N PRO A 5 39.57 -7.06 10.34
CA PRO A 5 39.18 -5.85 9.64
C PRO A 5 39.71 -5.84 8.21
N LEU A 6 38.86 -5.45 7.26
CA LEU A 6 39.24 -5.35 5.85
C LEU A 6 40.33 -4.29 5.66
N GLY A 7 41.34 -4.62 4.85
CA GLY A 7 42.36 -3.67 4.42
C GLY A 7 41.76 -2.54 3.56
N PRO A 8 42.47 -1.41 3.41
CA PRO A 8 41.99 -0.25 2.64
C PRO A 8 41.66 -0.60 1.18
N ASP A 9 42.46 -1.43 0.51
CA ASP A 9 42.18 -1.87 -0.87
C ASP A 9 40.93 -2.77 -0.95
N GLN A 10 40.77 -3.69 0.00
CA GLN A 10 39.57 -4.55 0.08
C GLN A 10 38.30 -3.74 0.37
N LYS A 11 38.40 -2.61 1.07
CA LYS A 11 37.29 -1.67 1.26
C LYS A 11 36.97 -0.92 -0.02
N ARG A 12 37.98 -0.48 -0.79
CA ARG A 12 37.80 0.21 -2.08
C ARG A 12 37.14 -0.71 -3.12
N GLU A 13 37.68 -1.92 -3.32
CA GLU A 13 37.11 -2.90 -4.25
C GLU A 13 35.65 -3.24 -3.92
N ARG A 14 35.33 -3.42 -2.64
CA ARG A 14 33.95 -3.65 -2.20
C ARG A 14 33.04 -2.45 -2.46
N LYS A 15 33.55 -1.23 -2.32
CA LYS A 15 32.79 -0.01 -2.63
C LYS A 15 32.51 0.07 -4.12
N GLU A 16 33.52 -0.11 -4.95
CA GLU A 16 33.40 -0.10 -6.41
C GLU A 16 32.43 -1.19 -6.90
N SER A 17 32.54 -2.41 -6.38
CA SER A 17 31.61 -3.50 -6.70
C SER A 17 30.17 -3.21 -6.26
N ARG A 18 29.98 -2.54 -5.11
CA ARG A 18 28.65 -2.10 -4.66
C ARG A 18 28.09 -1.01 -5.56
N GLU A 19 28.91 -0.05 -5.95
CA GLU A 19 28.51 1.03 -6.86
C GLU A 19 28.14 0.49 -8.24
N ASP A 20 28.92 -0.42 -8.81
CA ASP A 20 28.60 -1.08 -10.08
C ASP A 20 27.28 -1.86 -9.97
N LYS A 21 27.12 -2.64 -8.90
CA LYS A 21 25.87 -3.36 -8.64
C LYS A 21 24.69 -2.39 -8.55
N GLN A 22 24.83 -1.27 -7.84
CA GLN A 22 23.76 -0.30 -7.69
C GLN A 22 23.41 0.34 -9.05
N ARG A 23 24.40 0.74 -9.85
CA ARG A 23 24.16 1.27 -11.21
C ARG A 23 23.39 0.28 -12.09
N ARG A 24 23.72 -1.01 -12.01
CA ARG A 24 23.01 -2.05 -12.75
C ARG A 24 21.57 -2.23 -12.27
N ILE A 25 21.32 -2.11 -10.96
CA ILE A 25 19.97 -2.10 -10.40
C ILE A 25 19.19 -0.89 -10.90
N ASP A 26 19.78 0.31 -10.81
CA ASP A 26 19.12 1.55 -11.22
C ASP A 26 18.76 1.52 -12.71
N ALA A 27 19.67 1.01 -13.55
CA ALA A 27 19.41 0.80 -14.97
C ALA A 27 18.26 -0.19 -15.19
N ALA A 28 18.28 -1.34 -14.51
CA ALA A 28 17.21 -2.34 -14.63
C ALA A 28 15.84 -1.81 -14.17
N VAL A 29 15.81 -1.04 -13.08
CA VAL A 29 14.59 -0.39 -12.57
C VAL A 29 14.08 0.65 -13.56
N SER A 30 14.98 1.44 -14.16
CA SER A 30 14.61 2.41 -15.19
C SER A 30 14.01 1.74 -16.42
N THR A 31 14.59 0.63 -16.89
CA THR A 31 14.03 -0.16 -18.01
C THR A 31 12.66 -0.71 -17.65
N TRP A 32 12.54 -1.32 -16.48
CA TRP A 32 11.27 -1.88 -16.01
C TRP A 32 10.17 -0.82 -15.93
N PHE A 33 10.49 0.39 -15.46
CA PHE A 33 9.55 1.51 -15.42
C PHE A 33 9.08 1.90 -16.83
N SER A 34 10.01 2.10 -17.77
CA SER A 34 9.70 2.44 -19.15
C SER A 34 8.83 1.37 -19.84
N ASP A 35 9.16 0.09 -19.65
CA ASP A 35 8.40 -1.02 -20.23
C ASP A 35 6.98 -1.08 -19.68
N THR A 36 6.81 -0.81 -18.37
CA THR A 36 5.50 -0.78 -17.72
C THR A 36 4.64 0.37 -18.26
N MET A 37 5.21 1.56 -18.44
CA MET A 37 4.49 2.69 -19.04
C MET A 37 4.11 2.41 -20.49
N ALA A 38 5.02 1.83 -21.28
CA ALA A 38 4.73 1.45 -22.67
C ALA A 38 3.62 0.39 -22.77
N LEU A 39 3.54 -0.53 -21.82
CA LEU A 39 2.45 -1.50 -21.75
C LEU A 39 1.12 -0.83 -21.41
N ALA A 40 1.11 0.15 -20.51
CA ALA A 40 -0.10 0.90 -20.17
C ALA A 40 -0.65 1.70 -21.36
N GLU A 41 0.23 2.26 -22.21
CA GLU A 41 -0.17 2.89 -23.48
C GLU A 41 -0.82 1.87 -24.43
N LYS A 42 -0.23 0.67 -24.59
CA LYS A 42 -0.82 -0.38 -25.43
C LYS A 42 -2.21 -0.82 -24.95
N LEU A 43 -2.38 -0.96 -23.64
CA LEU A 43 -3.68 -1.31 -23.06
C LEU A 43 -4.70 -0.18 -23.23
N ALA A 44 -4.26 1.08 -23.16
CA ALA A 44 -5.10 2.23 -23.44
C ALA A 44 -5.64 2.20 -24.87
N GLU A 45 -4.79 1.90 -25.84
CA GLU A 45 -5.19 1.71 -27.24
C GLU A 45 -6.13 0.50 -27.41
N GLU A 46 -5.80 -0.64 -26.81
CA GLU A 46 -6.59 -1.88 -26.93
C GLU A 46 -8.01 -1.74 -26.38
N PHE A 47 -8.18 -1.00 -25.29
CA PHE A 47 -9.47 -0.89 -24.58
C PHE A 47 -10.18 0.46 -24.79
N ASP A 48 -9.67 1.34 -25.66
CA ASP A 48 -10.18 2.70 -25.86
C ASP A 48 -10.31 3.48 -24.54
N MET A 49 -9.28 3.40 -23.71
CA MET A 49 -9.20 4.06 -22.41
C MET A 49 -8.00 5.01 -22.34
N LYS A 50 -7.89 5.78 -21.25
CA LYS A 50 -6.72 6.62 -21.01
C LYS A 50 -5.59 5.81 -20.36
N PRO A 51 -4.31 5.99 -20.72
CA PRO A 51 -3.18 5.32 -20.08
C PRO A 51 -3.15 5.51 -18.56
N LYS A 52 -3.58 6.70 -18.10
CA LYS A 52 -3.74 7.02 -16.68
C LYS A 52 -4.57 5.98 -15.91
N TYR A 53 -5.62 5.42 -16.51
CA TYR A 53 -6.45 4.39 -15.87
C TYR A 53 -5.61 3.16 -15.50
N PHE A 54 -4.79 2.67 -16.43
CA PHE A 54 -3.92 1.52 -16.21
C PHE A 54 -2.75 1.84 -15.26
N HIS A 55 -2.20 3.07 -15.31
CA HIS A 55 -1.23 3.53 -14.32
C HIS A 55 -1.81 3.47 -12.90
N ASP A 56 -3.00 4.04 -12.71
CA ASP A 56 -3.66 4.08 -11.40
C ASP A 56 -3.94 2.64 -10.88
N LEU A 57 -4.40 1.74 -11.75
CA LEU A 57 -4.58 0.32 -11.41
C LEU A 57 -3.26 -0.36 -10.98
N PHE A 58 -2.18 -0.13 -11.73
CA PHE A 58 -0.87 -0.71 -11.44
C PHE A 58 -0.34 -0.22 -10.08
N PHE A 59 -0.41 1.08 -9.80
CA PHE A 59 0.05 1.64 -8.53
C PHE A 59 -0.81 1.23 -7.34
N GLN A 60 -2.14 1.16 -7.51
CA GLN A 60 -3.03 0.64 -6.46
C GLN A 60 -2.75 -0.84 -6.17
N GLY A 61 -2.51 -1.65 -7.20
CA GLY A 61 -2.08 -3.05 -7.04
C GLY A 61 -0.75 -3.15 -6.29
N GLY A 62 0.23 -2.32 -6.68
CA GLY A 62 1.52 -2.21 -5.99
C GLY A 62 1.38 -1.85 -4.52
N ALA A 63 0.55 -0.86 -4.19
CA ALA A 63 0.26 -0.46 -2.82
C ALA A 63 -0.31 -1.64 -2.02
N ARG A 64 -1.24 -2.43 -2.59
CA ARG A 64 -1.80 -3.63 -1.94
C ARG A 64 -0.77 -4.73 -1.70
N MET A 65 0.27 -4.84 -2.54
CA MET A 65 1.33 -5.84 -2.36
C MET A 65 2.31 -5.47 -1.25
N VAL A 66 2.59 -4.17 -1.07
CA VAL A 66 3.55 -3.68 -0.07
C VAL A 66 2.89 -3.44 1.29
N ILE A 67 1.65 -2.94 1.29
CA ILE A 67 0.86 -2.81 2.50
C ILE A 67 0.42 -4.22 2.87
N HIS A 68 1.16 -4.85 3.79
CA HIS A 68 0.60 -5.93 4.59
C HIS A 68 -0.72 -5.40 5.11
N GLN A 69 -1.86 -5.97 4.68
CA GLN A 69 -3.18 -5.57 5.17
C GLN A 69 -3.11 -5.68 6.68
N ALA A 70 -2.89 -4.54 7.35
CA ALA A 70 -2.98 -4.46 8.78
C ALA A 70 -4.39 -4.95 9.10
N THR A 71 -4.47 -5.85 10.08
CA THR A 71 -5.70 -6.21 10.75
C THR A 71 -6.65 -5.02 10.77
N VAL A 72 -7.86 -5.22 10.26
CA VAL A 72 -8.88 -4.17 10.17
C VAL A 72 -8.91 -3.48 11.53
N ASN A 73 -8.59 -2.18 11.62
CA ASN A 73 -8.62 -1.50 12.91
C ASN A 73 -10.05 -1.65 13.49
N PRO A 74 -10.22 -1.97 14.80
CA PRO A 74 -11.53 -2.08 15.43
C PRO A 74 -12.49 -0.94 15.10
N TYR A 75 -11.96 0.28 14.99
CA TYR A 75 -12.76 1.45 14.64
C TYR A 75 -13.31 1.43 13.21
N ASN A 76 -12.53 0.92 12.25
CA ASN A 76 -12.99 0.77 10.88
C ASN A 76 -13.99 -0.39 10.74
N ALA A 77 -13.80 -1.47 11.50
CA ALA A 77 -14.79 -2.55 11.60
C ALA A 77 -16.12 -2.05 12.18
N PHE A 78 -16.08 -1.35 13.31
CA PHE A 78 -17.26 -0.73 13.94
C PHE A 78 -18.02 0.19 12.96
N LYS A 79 -17.31 1.09 12.27
CA LYS A 79 -17.94 1.97 11.27
C LYS A 79 -18.56 1.19 10.12
N SER A 80 -17.98 0.07 9.71
CA SER A 80 -18.54 -0.79 8.67
C SER A 80 -19.85 -1.43 9.12
N GLU A 81 -19.93 -1.89 10.37
CA GLU A 81 -21.17 -2.41 10.97
C GLU A 81 -22.24 -1.32 11.04
N LYS A 82 -21.91 -0.13 11.56
CA LYS A 82 -22.86 1.00 11.60
C LYS A 82 -23.31 1.44 10.21
N ALA A 83 -22.41 1.43 9.22
CA ALA A 83 -22.78 1.70 7.84
C ALA A 83 -23.80 0.68 7.30
N ALA A 84 -23.63 -0.61 7.62
CA ALA A 84 -24.57 -1.66 7.24
C ALA A 84 -25.93 -1.46 7.91
N GLU A 85 -25.96 -1.24 9.23
CA GLU A 85 -27.20 -0.97 9.97
C GLU A 85 -27.94 0.26 9.42
N CYS A 86 -27.22 1.33 9.09
CA CYS A 86 -27.78 2.54 8.49
C CYS A 86 -28.40 2.27 7.12
N ARG A 87 -27.74 1.45 6.28
CA ARG A 87 -28.29 1.07 4.96
C ARG A 87 -29.56 0.22 5.09
N GLU A 88 -29.60 -0.70 6.05
CA GLU A 88 -30.80 -1.53 6.30
C GLU A 88 -32.00 -0.70 6.72
N ARG A 89 -31.77 0.42 7.43
CA ARG A 89 -32.81 1.39 7.81
C ARG A 89 -33.17 2.38 6.70
N GLY A 90 -32.49 2.34 5.55
CA GLY A 90 -32.68 3.30 4.45
C GLY A 90 -32.00 4.66 4.67
N GLU A 91 -31.13 4.78 5.69
CA GLU A 91 -30.43 6.00 6.09
C GLU A 91 -28.94 5.89 5.77
N ALA A 92 -28.57 5.66 4.52
CA ALA A 92 -27.16 5.50 4.15
C ALA A 92 -26.35 6.75 4.54
N LYS A 93 -25.36 6.57 5.42
CA LYS A 93 -24.45 7.62 5.89
C LYS A 93 -23.05 7.46 5.29
N ASP A 94 -22.39 8.59 5.06
CA ASP A 94 -20.98 8.60 4.68
C ASP A 94 -20.04 8.41 5.90
N ALA A 95 -18.74 8.27 5.65
CA ALA A 95 -17.77 8.00 6.70
C ALA A 95 -17.62 9.13 7.73
N THR A 96 -17.87 10.38 7.34
CA THR A 96 -17.80 11.55 8.23
C THR A 96 -19.03 11.58 9.14
N GLN A 97 -20.22 11.38 8.57
CA GLN A 97 -21.46 11.28 9.33
C GLN A 97 -21.43 10.12 10.33
N LEU A 98 -20.89 8.96 9.93
CA LEU A 98 -20.71 7.83 10.84
C LEU A 98 -19.72 8.12 11.97
N HIS A 99 -18.70 8.95 11.73
CA HIS A 99 -17.80 9.41 12.78
C HIS A 99 -18.55 10.34 13.74
N GLU A 100 -19.19 11.38 13.24
CA GLU A 100 -19.90 12.36 14.06
C GLU A 100 -20.98 11.72 14.94
N ASP A 101 -21.76 10.78 14.39
CA ASP A 101 -22.91 10.20 15.08
C ASP A 101 -22.54 9.07 16.05
N TYR A 102 -21.49 8.29 15.76
CA TYR A 102 -21.20 7.03 16.47
C TYR A 102 -19.81 6.96 17.10
N PHE A 103 -19.00 8.03 17.02
CA PHE A 103 -17.67 8.01 17.63
C PHE A 103 -17.72 7.85 19.16
N ASP A 104 -18.67 8.50 19.83
CA ASP A 104 -18.83 8.36 21.28
C ASP A 104 -19.29 6.95 21.67
N GLU A 105 -20.14 6.30 20.86
CA GLU A 105 -20.52 4.90 21.05
C GLU A 105 -19.29 3.99 20.98
N TYR A 106 -18.44 4.17 19.98
CA TYR A 106 -17.18 3.44 19.88
C TYR A 106 -16.23 3.70 21.07
N ARG A 107 -16.14 4.96 21.55
CA ARG A 107 -15.29 5.29 22.71
C ARG A 107 -15.75 4.55 23.97
N ASN A 108 -17.05 4.33 24.12
CA ASN A 108 -17.65 3.65 25.25
C ASN A 108 -17.50 2.13 25.22
N LEU A 109 -17.09 1.52 24.10
CA LEU A 109 -16.78 0.10 24.04
C LEU A 109 -15.57 -0.24 24.93
N THR A 110 -15.67 -1.36 25.62
CA THR A 110 -14.55 -1.97 26.35
C THR A 110 -13.49 -2.49 25.38
N ASP A 111 -12.27 -2.69 25.88
CA ASP A 111 -11.18 -3.24 25.05
C ASP A 111 -11.54 -4.63 24.51
N LYS A 112 -12.26 -5.44 25.29
CA LYS A 112 -12.74 -6.76 24.86
C LYS A 112 -13.76 -6.67 23.72
N GLU A 113 -14.66 -5.70 23.77
CA GLU A 113 -15.63 -5.46 22.69
C GLU A 113 -14.94 -4.92 21.45
N LYS A 114 -13.93 -4.05 21.61
CA LYS A 114 -13.11 -3.57 20.50
C LYS A 114 -12.31 -4.69 19.84
N ASP A 115 -11.72 -5.59 20.63
CA ASP A 115 -11.00 -6.75 20.12
C ASP A 115 -11.91 -7.73 19.37
N ALA A 116 -13.19 -7.83 19.76
CA ALA A 116 -14.16 -8.68 19.07
C ALA A 116 -14.59 -8.17 17.69
N LEU A 117 -14.26 -6.92 17.33
CA LEU A 117 -14.57 -6.33 16.03
C LEU A 117 -13.56 -6.71 14.93
N VAL A 118 -12.44 -7.37 15.25
CA VAL A 118 -11.30 -7.59 14.34
C VAL A 118 -10.92 -9.06 14.22
#